data_AF-A0A562QSG6-F1
#
_entry.id   AF-A0A562QSG6-F1
#
_cell.length_a   1.000
_cell.length_b   1.000
_cell.length_c   1.000
_cell.angle_alpha   90.00
_cell.angle_beta   90.00
_cell.angle_gamma   90.00
#
_symmetry.space_group_name_H-M   'P 1'
#
loop_
_entity.id
_entity.type
_entity.pdbx_description
1 polymer ?
#
loop_
_entity_poly.entity_id
_entity_poly.type
_entity_poly.pdbx_seq_one_letter_code
_entity_poly.pdbx_strand_id
1 'polypeptide(L)'
;MDWSRTKTIFIVTFLMLNIFLTWQLIETNNANKLSMIAEATTQETLNQYNITIDVELPKEDVTGLHIMGKNVPLTDEAIPFLGIQEVASDDDQFIEVVLDEPFQISQDNFFVQLSTFLSTYVFEGEEYRYGHYDELERRIFLYQTFEDKIAYTLDDEPPLVLQLDDQQQIISYKQSYFEFEELQGREREILSSLKAIEVLLNDQLIGMNDTITNVEFGYYSFFSPQGNVQVFAPMWRVSVDNETFLVNAIEGAVQQLS
;
A
#
# COMPACT_ATOMS: atom_id res chain seq x y z
N MET A 1 -45.50 -34.75 6.64
CA MET A 1 -44.38 -33.80 6.84
C MET A 1 -44.90 -32.69 7.73
N ASP A 2 -44.33 -32.53 8.92
CA ASP A 2 -44.80 -31.57 9.94
C ASP A 2 -44.47 -30.12 9.52
N TRP A 3 -45.19 -29.61 8.54
CA TRP A 3 -45.00 -28.29 7.93
C TRP A 3 -45.16 -27.13 8.93
N SER A 4 -45.96 -27.31 9.98
CA SER A 4 -46.09 -26.35 11.07
C SER A 4 -44.82 -26.26 11.94
N ARG A 5 -44.10 -27.38 12.14
CA ARG A 5 -42.88 -27.41 12.97
C ARG A 5 -41.72 -26.72 12.27
N THR A 6 -41.54 -26.96 10.97
CA THR A 6 -40.48 -26.32 10.18
C THR A 6 -40.67 -24.79 10.11
N LYS A 7 -41.92 -24.31 10.00
CA LYS A 7 -42.23 -22.86 10.02
C LYS A 7 -41.82 -22.19 11.34
N THR A 8 -42.15 -22.81 12.47
CA THR A 8 -41.80 -22.26 13.79
C THR A 8 -40.28 -22.20 13.98
N ILE A 9 -39.55 -23.25 13.58
CA ILE A 9 -38.09 -23.25 13.63
C ILE A 9 -37.52 -22.12 12.78
N PHE A 10 -38.02 -21.92 11.56
CA PHE A 10 -37.54 -20.85 10.68
C PHE A 10 -37.77 -19.46 11.27
N ILE A 11 -38.94 -19.22 11.86
CA ILE A 11 -39.28 -17.95 12.54
C ILE A 11 -38.35 -17.70 13.74
N VAL A 12 -38.09 -18.72 14.56
CA VAL A 12 -37.23 -18.58 15.74
C VAL A 12 -35.77 -18.36 15.34
N THR A 13 -35.26 -19.10 14.35
CA THR A 13 -33.89 -18.92 13.85
C THR A 13 -33.72 -17.52 13.22
N PHE A 14 -34.70 -17.06 12.44
CA PHE A 14 -34.69 -15.71 11.88
C PHE A 14 -34.71 -14.65 13.00
N LEU A 15 -35.51 -14.84 14.04
CA LEU A 15 -35.54 -13.93 15.19
C LEU A 15 -34.18 -13.86 15.90
N MET A 16 -33.55 -15.01 16.17
CA MET A 16 -32.21 -15.04 16.79
C MET A 16 -31.16 -14.35 15.92
N LEU A 17 -31.17 -14.57 14.60
CA LEU A 17 -30.29 -13.88 13.65
C LEU A 17 -30.49 -12.36 13.71
N ASN A 18 -31.74 -11.88 13.74
CA ASN A 18 -32.03 -10.45 13.79
C ASN A 18 -31.58 -9.81 15.13
N ILE A 19 -31.72 -10.52 16.25
CA ILE A 19 -31.21 -10.06 17.55
C ILE A 19 -29.69 -9.95 17.52
N PHE A 20 -29.01 -10.97 16.98
CA PHE A 20 -27.56 -10.94 16.80
C PHE A 20 -27.11 -9.78 15.91
N LEU A 21 -27.75 -9.59 14.75
CA LEU A 21 -27.48 -8.46 13.84
C LEU A 21 -27.72 -7.11 14.50
N THR A 22 -28.79 -6.98 15.31
CA THR A 22 -29.08 -5.73 16.03
C THR A 22 -28.00 -5.43 17.07
N TRP A 23 -27.53 -6.45 17.79
CA TRP A 23 -26.46 -6.29 18.75
C TRP A 23 -25.15 -5.87 18.06
N GLN A 24 -24.80 -6.54 16.94
CA GLN A 24 -23.65 -6.17 16.11
C GLN A 24 -23.76 -4.72 15.61
N LEU A 25 -24.94 -4.28 15.15
CA LEU A 25 -25.16 -2.92 14.67
C LEU A 25 -24.97 -1.86 15.78
N ILE A 26 -25.45 -2.15 17.00
CA ILE A 26 -25.26 -1.24 18.14
C ILE A 26 -23.78 -1.14 18.51
N GLU A 27 -23.05 -2.24 18.49
CA GLU A 27 -21.62 -2.29 18.79
C GLU A 27 -20.82 -1.48 17.77
N THR A 28 -21.06 -1.68 16.47
CA THR A 28 -20.45 -0.88 15.39
C THR A 28 -20.77 0.62 15.54
N ASN A 29 -22.02 0.97 15.87
CA ASN A 29 -22.40 2.38 16.00
C ASN A 29 -21.79 3.06 17.24
N ASN A 30 -21.59 2.32 18.33
CA ASN A 30 -20.90 2.84 19.51
C ASN A 30 -19.41 3.04 19.27
N ALA A 31 -18.76 2.12 18.56
CA ALA A 31 -17.35 2.28 18.14
C ALA A 31 -17.18 3.55 17.29
N ASN A 32 -18.04 3.76 16.29
CA ASN A 32 -18.01 4.95 15.43
C ASN A 32 -18.15 6.26 16.23
N LYS A 33 -19.03 6.30 17.25
CA LYS A 33 -19.18 7.48 18.11
C LYS A 33 -17.95 7.76 18.96
N LEU A 34 -17.34 6.71 19.52
CA LEU A 34 -16.12 6.85 20.30
C LEU A 34 -14.96 7.34 19.43
N SER A 35 -14.86 6.83 18.19
CA SER A 35 -13.89 7.28 17.20
C SER A 35 -14.05 8.78 16.90
N MET A 36 -15.26 9.25 16.58
CA MET A 36 -15.52 10.68 16.33
C MET A 36 -15.15 11.60 17.51
N ILE A 37 -15.39 11.16 18.75
CA ILE A 37 -15.02 11.95 19.95
C ILE A 37 -13.49 11.99 20.10
N ALA A 38 -12.82 10.84 19.91
CA ALA A 38 -11.37 10.77 19.97
C ALA A 38 -10.73 11.67 18.90
N GLU A 39 -11.23 11.65 17.67
CA GLU A 39 -10.77 12.51 16.59
C GLU A 39 -10.89 14.01 16.92
N ALA A 40 -12.01 14.44 17.51
CA ALA A 40 -12.19 15.82 17.94
C ALA A 40 -11.16 16.23 19.01
N THR A 41 -10.89 15.35 19.99
CA THR A 41 -9.88 15.62 21.02
C THR A 41 -8.45 15.63 20.47
N THR A 42 -8.16 14.79 19.47
CA THR A 42 -6.86 14.75 18.80
C THR A 42 -6.63 16.05 18.03
N GLN A 43 -7.62 16.53 17.27
CA GLN A 43 -7.50 17.79 16.54
C GLN A 43 -7.28 18.98 17.49
N GLU A 44 -7.99 19.03 18.62
CA GLU A 44 -7.76 20.06 19.64
C GLU A 44 -6.34 20.00 20.20
N THR A 45 -5.83 18.80 20.44
CA THR A 45 -4.47 18.59 20.95
C THR A 45 -3.43 19.04 19.92
N LEU A 46 -3.53 18.61 18.67
CA LEU A 46 -2.64 19.04 17.59
C LEU A 46 -2.59 20.57 17.47
N ASN A 47 -3.74 21.23 17.55
CA ASN A 47 -3.84 22.69 17.55
C ASN A 47 -3.15 23.33 18.77
N GLN A 48 -3.24 22.73 19.97
CA GLN A 48 -2.55 23.22 21.17
C GLN A 48 -1.03 23.11 21.05
N TYR A 49 -0.52 22.07 20.40
CA TYR A 49 0.90 21.86 20.14
C TYR A 49 1.40 22.64 18.90
N ASN A 50 0.51 23.38 18.21
CA ASN A 50 0.83 24.07 16.97
C ASN A 50 1.38 23.12 15.88
N ILE A 51 0.90 21.88 15.85
CA ILE A 51 1.24 20.90 14.80
C ILE A 51 0.37 21.19 13.58
N THR A 52 1.02 21.31 12.43
CA THR A 52 0.34 21.61 11.16
C THR A 52 0.20 20.35 10.32
N ILE A 53 -0.97 20.12 9.73
CA ILE A 53 -1.19 19.08 8.73
C ILE A 53 -1.35 19.80 7.39
N ASP A 54 -0.33 19.73 6.53
CA ASP A 54 -0.30 20.42 5.23
C ASP A 54 -0.88 19.58 4.08
N VAL A 55 -1.42 18.40 4.41
CA VAL A 55 -2.00 17.45 3.45
C VAL A 55 -3.44 17.12 3.76
N GLU A 56 -4.19 16.72 2.74
CA GLU A 56 -5.52 16.15 2.95
C GLU A 56 -5.39 14.75 3.53
N LEU A 57 -6.05 14.50 4.67
CA LEU A 57 -5.99 13.20 5.30
C LEU A 57 -6.78 12.17 4.47
N PRO A 58 -6.15 11.07 4.05
CA PRO A 58 -6.85 10.01 3.32
C PRO A 58 -7.93 9.39 4.19
N LYS A 59 -9.04 9.02 3.53
CA LYS A 59 -10.15 8.29 4.12
C LYS A 59 -10.06 6.85 3.66
N GLU A 60 -9.63 6.00 4.57
CA GLU A 60 -9.59 4.56 4.35
C GLU A 60 -10.81 3.88 4.95
N ASP A 61 -11.13 2.70 4.42
CA ASP A 61 -12.15 1.84 5.01
C ASP A 61 -11.80 1.54 6.47
N VAL A 62 -12.82 1.36 7.31
CA VAL A 62 -12.62 1.06 8.73
C VAL A 62 -12.13 -0.37 8.98
N THR A 63 -11.94 -1.17 7.93
CA THR A 63 -11.45 -2.54 8.01
C THR A 63 -10.28 -2.79 7.07
N GLY A 64 -9.38 -3.68 7.48
CA GLY A 64 -8.22 -4.06 6.70
C GLY A 64 -7.73 -5.47 7.05
N LEU A 65 -7.07 -6.08 6.07
CA LEU A 65 -6.43 -7.40 6.18
C LEU A 65 -4.95 -7.28 5.87
N HIS A 66 -4.17 -8.25 6.34
CA HIS A 66 -2.85 -8.49 5.79
C HIS A 66 -3.00 -9.11 4.40
N ILE A 67 -2.05 -8.81 3.52
CA ILE A 67 -1.99 -9.43 2.20
C ILE A 67 -0.77 -10.34 2.12
N MET A 68 -0.89 -11.36 1.29
CA MET A 68 0.19 -12.22 0.86
C MET A 68 0.61 -11.79 -0.54
N GLY A 69 1.88 -11.50 -0.74
CA GLY A 69 2.47 -11.38 -2.07
C GLY A 69 3.26 -12.64 -2.38
N LYS A 70 2.95 -13.29 -3.49
CA LYS A 70 3.71 -14.42 -4.01
C LYS A 70 4.52 -13.95 -5.20
N ASN A 71 5.85 -13.97 -5.09
CA ASN A 71 6.72 -13.67 -6.20
C ASN A 71 6.55 -14.75 -7.29
N VAL A 72 6.27 -14.30 -8.52
CA VAL A 72 6.08 -15.16 -9.67
C VAL A 72 7.30 -15.01 -10.58
N PRO A 73 7.97 -16.13 -10.94
CA PRO A 73 9.07 -16.07 -11.89
C PRO A 73 8.53 -15.61 -13.24
N LEU A 74 9.08 -14.50 -13.74
CA LEU A 74 8.75 -13.98 -15.05
C LEU A 74 9.55 -14.75 -16.11
N THR A 75 8.87 -15.23 -17.14
CA THR A 75 9.49 -15.87 -18.29
C THR A 75 9.42 -14.94 -19.51
N ASP A 76 10.31 -15.15 -20.48
CA ASP A 76 10.36 -14.37 -21.72
C ASP A 76 9.00 -14.32 -22.44
N GLU A 77 8.18 -15.37 -22.31
CA GLU A 77 6.85 -15.47 -22.91
C GLU A 77 5.82 -14.51 -22.28
N ALA A 78 6.03 -14.09 -21.04
CA ALA A 78 5.13 -13.18 -20.32
C ALA A 78 5.35 -11.72 -20.73
N ILE A 79 6.50 -11.39 -21.32
CA ILE A 79 6.84 -10.01 -21.64
C ILE A 79 6.17 -9.57 -22.95
N PRO A 80 5.55 -8.38 -23.00
CA PRO A 80 5.00 -7.83 -24.23
C PRO A 80 6.08 -7.79 -25.33
N PHE A 81 5.87 -8.53 -26.41
CA PHE A 81 6.85 -8.86 -27.47
C PHE A 81 7.40 -7.67 -28.31
N LEU A 82 7.26 -6.42 -27.87
CA LEU A 82 7.62 -5.23 -28.65
C LEU A 82 9.00 -4.69 -28.27
N GLY A 83 10.00 -4.86 -29.15
CA GLY A 83 11.26 -4.09 -29.15
C GLY A 83 12.26 -4.46 -28.04
N ILE A 84 12.41 -5.76 -27.75
CA ILE A 84 13.27 -6.27 -26.68
C ILE A 84 14.43 -7.08 -27.28
N GLN A 85 15.64 -6.72 -26.86
CA GLN A 85 16.89 -7.30 -27.38
C GLN A 85 17.33 -8.54 -26.61
N GLU A 86 17.25 -8.49 -25.27
CA GLU A 86 17.74 -9.54 -24.39
C GLU A 86 16.95 -9.53 -23.08
N VAL A 87 16.53 -10.73 -22.66
CA VAL A 87 15.97 -10.97 -21.32
C VAL A 87 16.95 -11.87 -20.58
N ALA A 88 17.52 -11.35 -19.49
CA ALA A 88 18.38 -12.11 -18.61
C ALA A 88 17.68 -12.32 -17.26
N SER A 89 17.65 -13.57 -16.79
CA SER A 89 17.23 -13.88 -15.41
C SER A 89 18.44 -13.77 -14.50
N ASP A 90 18.38 -12.88 -13.50
CA ASP A 90 19.48 -12.60 -12.57
C ASP A 90 19.49 -13.61 -11.40
N ASP A 91 18.32 -13.95 -10.83
CA ASP A 91 18.22 -14.83 -9.65
C ASP A 91 16.82 -15.45 -9.42
N ASP A 92 16.12 -15.91 -10.47
CA ASP A 92 14.72 -16.42 -10.48
C ASP A 92 13.63 -15.43 -10.01
N GLN A 93 13.99 -14.36 -9.31
CA GLN A 93 13.09 -13.35 -8.74
C GLN A 93 12.95 -12.10 -9.63
N PHE A 94 13.98 -11.80 -10.41
CA PHE A 94 14.03 -10.64 -11.29
C PHE A 94 14.43 -11.02 -12.71
N ILE A 95 13.81 -10.32 -13.65
CA ILE A 95 14.27 -10.26 -15.04
C ILE A 95 14.91 -8.90 -15.29
N GLU A 96 15.92 -8.90 -16.14
CA GLU A 96 16.48 -7.70 -16.73
C GLU A 96 16.17 -7.70 -18.23
N VAL A 97 15.64 -6.59 -18.72
CA VAL A 97 15.20 -6.41 -20.10
C VAL A 97 15.93 -5.22 -20.70
N VAL A 98 16.62 -5.46 -21.82
CA VAL A 98 17.29 -4.41 -22.60
C VAL A 98 16.46 -4.10 -23.84
N LEU A 99 16.21 -2.81 -24.09
CA LEU A 99 15.42 -2.36 -25.22
C LEU A 99 16.27 -2.33 -26.51
N ASP A 100 15.67 -2.74 -27.63
CA ASP A 100 16.30 -2.62 -28.95
C ASP A 100 16.50 -1.14 -29.34
N GLU A 101 15.50 -0.32 -29.02
CA GLU A 101 15.48 1.12 -29.30
C GLU A 101 15.15 1.88 -28.01
N PRO A 102 15.93 2.91 -27.65
CA PRO A 102 15.73 3.64 -26.41
C PRO A 102 14.40 4.41 -26.42
N PHE A 103 13.68 4.40 -25.30
CA PHE A 103 12.39 5.08 -25.17
C PHE A 103 12.57 6.47 -24.56
N GLN A 104 12.26 7.53 -25.32
CA GLN A 104 12.42 8.89 -24.85
C GLN A 104 11.45 9.24 -23.72
N ILE A 105 11.98 9.74 -22.60
CA ILE A 105 11.20 10.42 -21.57
C ILE A 105 11.63 11.89 -21.45
N SER A 106 10.72 12.75 -21.00
CA SER A 106 10.92 14.19 -20.89
C SER A 106 10.19 14.72 -19.68
N GLN A 107 10.72 15.78 -19.05
CA GLN A 107 10.09 16.36 -17.86
C GLN A 107 8.69 16.93 -18.16
N ASP A 108 8.49 17.50 -19.35
CA ASP A 108 7.22 18.14 -19.73
C ASP A 108 6.03 17.17 -19.83
N ASN A 109 6.29 15.89 -20.15
CA ASN A 109 5.26 14.86 -20.32
C ASN A 109 5.58 13.56 -19.57
N PHE A 110 6.34 13.68 -18.48
CA PHE A 110 6.96 12.55 -17.78
C PHE A 110 5.95 11.45 -17.46
N PHE A 111 4.86 11.76 -16.75
CA PHE A 111 3.87 10.76 -16.33
C PHE A 111 3.11 10.11 -17.50
N VAL A 112 2.83 10.87 -18.57
CA VAL A 112 2.15 10.34 -19.76
C VAL A 112 3.07 9.37 -20.51
N GLN A 113 4.34 9.74 -20.67
CA GLN A 113 5.34 8.92 -21.33
C GLN A 113 5.67 7.68 -20.50
N LEU A 114 5.81 7.83 -19.17
CA LEU A 114 6.02 6.72 -18.24
C LEU A 114 4.84 5.74 -18.31
N SER A 115 3.60 6.21 -18.22
CA SER A 115 2.42 5.35 -18.35
C SER A 115 2.36 4.62 -19.69
N THR A 116 2.74 5.31 -20.79
CA THR A 116 2.83 4.68 -22.12
C THR A 116 3.92 3.59 -22.14
N PHE A 117 5.07 3.86 -21.54
CA PHE A 117 6.15 2.88 -21.44
C PHE A 117 5.71 1.64 -20.64
N LEU A 118 5.16 1.84 -19.44
CA LEU A 118 4.72 0.76 -18.56
C LEU A 118 3.68 -0.14 -19.24
N SER A 119 2.65 0.45 -19.83
CA SER A 119 1.58 -0.30 -20.53
C SER A 119 2.03 -1.01 -21.80
N THR A 120 3.14 -0.58 -22.42
CA THR A 120 3.60 -1.14 -23.71
C THR A 120 4.68 -2.20 -23.53
N TYR A 121 5.61 -1.98 -22.60
CA TYR A 121 6.84 -2.77 -22.48
C TYR A 121 6.90 -3.61 -21.20
N VAL A 122 6.20 -3.21 -20.14
CA VAL A 122 6.34 -3.83 -18.82
C VAL A 122 5.18 -4.79 -18.56
N PHE A 123 5.48 -5.99 -18.07
CA PHE A 123 4.46 -6.96 -17.66
C PHE A 123 3.62 -6.38 -16.53
N GLU A 124 2.30 -6.36 -16.69
CA GLU A 124 1.36 -5.75 -15.73
C GLU A 124 1.78 -4.33 -15.30
N GLY A 125 2.33 -3.55 -16.23
CA GLY A 125 2.88 -2.21 -15.95
C GLY A 125 1.89 -1.22 -15.32
N GLU A 126 0.59 -1.45 -15.49
CA GLU A 126 -0.47 -0.64 -14.88
C GLU A 126 -0.56 -0.82 -13.35
N GLU A 127 0.00 -1.88 -12.80
CA GLU A 127 0.05 -2.12 -11.35
C GLU A 127 1.24 -1.42 -10.67
N TYR A 128 2.07 -0.70 -11.42
CA TYR A 128 3.20 0.03 -10.85
C TYR A 128 2.88 1.52 -10.71
N ARG A 129 3.43 2.15 -9.67
CA ARG A 129 3.38 3.59 -9.43
C ARG A 129 4.78 4.14 -9.29
N TYR A 130 4.97 5.35 -9.79
CA TYR A 130 6.22 6.08 -9.66
C TYR A 130 6.55 6.30 -8.17
N GLY A 131 7.75 5.90 -7.75
CA GLY A 131 8.29 6.18 -6.44
C GLY A 131 9.16 7.42 -6.45
N HIS A 132 10.38 7.28 -6.97
CA HIS A 132 11.34 8.38 -7.06
C HIS A 132 12.32 8.22 -8.21
N TYR A 133 13.07 9.28 -8.50
CA TYR A 133 14.15 9.31 -9.48
C TYR A 133 15.47 9.54 -8.76
N ASP A 134 16.43 8.65 -8.97
CA ASP A 134 17.81 8.83 -8.54
C ASP A 134 18.61 9.47 -9.68
N GLU A 135 18.99 10.74 -9.48
CA GLU A 135 19.74 11.52 -10.45
C GLU A 135 21.19 11.03 -10.63
N LEU A 136 21.79 10.44 -9.60
CA LEU A 136 23.19 10.00 -9.61
C LEU A 136 23.34 8.77 -10.50
N GLU A 137 22.48 7.77 -10.27
CA GLU A 137 22.47 6.51 -11.01
C GLU A 137 21.57 6.55 -12.27
N ARG A 138 20.81 7.64 -12.46
CA ARG A 138 19.81 7.83 -13.53
C ARG A 138 18.81 6.68 -13.57
N ARG A 139 18.21 6.39 -12.42
CA ARG A 139 17.24 5.31 -12.25
C ARG A 139 15.89 5.83 -11.79
N ILE A 140 14.83 5.32 -12.39
CA ILE A 140 13.46 5.54 -11.91
C ILE A 140 13.03 4.29 -11.15
N PHE A 141 12.65 4.47 -9.89
CA PHE A 141 12.15 3.42 -9.02
C PHE A 141 10.63 3.45 -8.99
N LEU A 142 10.02 2.28 -9.17
CA LEU A 142 8.58 2.10 -9.15
C LEU A 142 8.19 0.97 -8.19
N TYR A 143 7.04 1.15 -7.56
CA TYR A 143 6.48 0.20 -6.61
C TYR A 143 5.19 -0.39 -7.13
N GLN A 144 4.97 -1.68 -6.86
CA GLN A 144 3.73 -2.35 -7.23
C GLN A 144 2.59 -1.94 -6.26
N THR A 145 1.37 -1.92 -6.75
CA THR A 145 0.16 -1.61 -5.99
C THR A 145 -0.76 -2.81 -5.87
N PHE A 146 -1.46 -2.88 -4.75
CA PHE A 146 -2.61 -3.75 -4.53
C PHE A 146 -3.82 -2.85 -4.23
N GLU A 147 -4.88 -2.95 -5.04
CA GLU A 147 -6.07 -2.08 -4.92
C GLU A 147 -5.73 -0.58 -4.82
N ASP A 148 -4.87 -0.11 -5.74
CA ASP A 148 -4.35 1.27 -5.79
C ASP A 148 -3.48 1.72 -4.60
N LYS A 149 -3.16 0.82 -3.66
CA LYS A 149 -2.30 1.08 -2.50
C LYS A 149 -0.91 0.49 -2.73
N ILE A 150 0.14 1.25 -2.45
CA ILE A 150 1.51 0.79 -2.68
C ILE A 150 1.85 -0.36 -1.71
N ALA A 151 2.49 -1.40 -2.25
CA ALA A 151 3.05 -2.51 -1.50
C ALA A 151 4.59 -2.41 -1.50
N TYR A 152 5.15 -2.04 -0.34
CA TYR A 152 6.57 -1.92 -0.09
C TYR A 152 7.13 -3.27 0.37
N THR A 153 8.06 -3.80 -0.42
CA THR A 153 8.82 -5.02 -0.16
C THR A 153 9.78 -4.84 1.02
N LEU A 154 10.42 -5.94 1.42
CA LEU A 154 11.43 -5.89 2.47
C LEU A 154 12.61 -5.02 2.00
N ASP A 155 13.19 -4.25 2.93
CA ASP A 155 14.29 -3.33 2.68
C ASP A 155 14.01 -2.24 1.63
N ASP A 156 12.72 -2.04 1.29
CA ASP A 156 12.27 -1.09 0.27
C ASP A 156 12.87 -1.35 -1.12
N GLU A 157 13.24 -2.61 -1.43
CA GLU A 157 13.80 -2.98 -2.74
C GLU A 157 12.74 -2.85 -3.85
N PRO A 158 12.84 -1.86 -4.76
CA PRO A 158 11.74 -1.56 -5.64
C PRO A 158 11.55 -2.68 -6.68
N PRO A 159 10.32 -3.20 -6.85
CA PRO A 159 10.07 -4.32 -7.74
C PRO A 159 10.27 -3.98 -9.21
N LEU A 160 10.31 -2.69 -9.58
CA LEU A 160 10.60 -2.25 -10.94
C LEU A 160 11.57 -1.06 -10.92
N VAL A 161 12.66 -1.19 -11.66
CA VAL A 161 13.69 -0.16 -11.79
C VAL A 161 13.98 0.08 -13.27
N LEU A 162 13.78 1.32 -13.73
CA LEU A 162 14.11 1.72 -15.10
C LEU A 162 15.47 2.40 -15.12
N GLN A 163 16.34 2.03 -16.05
CA GLN A 163 17.65 2.65 -16.25
C GLN A 163 17.59 3.63 -17.43
N LEU A 164 18.12 4.84 -17.21
CA LEU A 164 18.18 5.88 -18.22
C LEU A 164 19.63 6.12 -18.68
N ASP A 165 19.77 6.55 -19.94
CA ASP A 165 21.01 7.06 -20.51
C ASP A 165 21.21 8.57 -20.22
N ASP A 166 22.28 9.14 -20.79
CA ASP A 166 22.65 10.55 -20.63
C ASP A 166 21.69 11.50 -21.36
N GLN A 167 20.83 10.98 -22.23
CA GLN A 167 19.85 11.70 -23.05
C GLN A 167 18.42 11.61 -22.48
N GLN A 168 18.28 11.07 -21.26
CA GLN A 168 16.98 10.80 -20.62
C GLN A 168 16.12 9.85 -21.45
N GLN A 169 16.71 8.80 -21.98
CA GLN A 169 16.00 7.71 -22.65
C GLN A 169 16.09 6.46 -21.79
N ILE A 170 14.99 5.74 -21.65
CA ILE A 170 14.97 4.45 -20.99
C ILE A 170 15.67 3.46 -21.92
N ILE A 171 16.66 2.75 -21.40
CA ILE A 171 17.48 1.78 -22.16
C ILE A 171 17.29 0.34 -21.68
N SER A 172 16.98 0.16 -20.40
CA SER A 172 16.69 -1.14 -19.82
C SER A 172 15.83 -1.00 -18.57
N TYR A 173 15.30 -2.13 -18.10
CA TYR A 173 14.64 -2.20 -16.80
C TYR A 173 14.88 -3.55 -16.12
N LYS A 174 14.84 -3.54 -14.79
CA LYS A 174 14.81 -4.72 -13.94
C LYS A 174 13.43 -4.84 -13.30
N GLN A 175 12.78 -6.00 -13.42
CA GLN A 175 11.43 -6.24 -12.93
C GLN A 175 11.33 -7.53 -12.11
N SER A 176 10.63 -7.45 -11.00
CA SER A 176 10.01 -8.56 -10.27
C SER A 176 8.51 -8.30 -10.14
N TYR A 177 7.72 -9.35 -9.97
CA TYR A 177 6.27 -9.25 -9.87
C TYR A 177 5.73 -10.11 -8.74
N PHE A 178 4.81 -9.55 -7.96
CA PHE A 178 4.08 -10.26 -6.92
C PHE A 178 2.62 -10.45 -7.34
N GLU A 179 2.11 -11.67 -7.24
CA GLU A 179 0.68 -11.91 -7.19
C GLU A 179 0.20 -11.67 -5.75
N PHE A 180 -0.63 -10.65 -5.55
CA PHE A 180 -1.19 -10.33 -4.25
C PHE A 180 -2.53 -11.02 -4.02
N GLU A 181 -2.70 -11.58 -2.83
CA GLU A 181 -3.96 -12.14 -2.35
C GLU A 181 -4.21 -11.70 -0.90
N GLU A 182 -5.47 -11.44 -0.55
CA GLU A 182 -5.83 -11.22 0.85
C GLU A 182 -5.62 -12.50 1.67
N LEU A 183 -5.01 -12.37 2.85
CA LEU A 183 -4.91 -13.50 3.76
C LEU A 183 -6.30 -13.84 4.30
N GLN A 184 -6.70 -15.12 4.15
CA GLN A 184 -7.96 -15.61 4.70
C GLN A 184 -8.01 -15.36 6.21
N GLY A 185 -8.98 -14.54 6.63
CA GLY A 185 -9.09 -14.10 8.01
C GLY A 185 -10.34 -13.26 8.23
N ARG A 186 -10.48 -12.79 9.48
CA ARG A 186 -11.50 -11.80 9.80
C ARG A 186 -10.89 -10.42 9.55
N GLU A 187 -11.59 -9.62 8.75
CA GLU A 187 -11.32 -8.19 8.65
C GLU A 187 -11.16 -7.58 10.05
N ARG A 188 -10.03 -6.88 10.26
CA ARG A 188 -9.74 -6.20 11.52
C ARG A 188 -10.03 -4.72 11.34
N GLU A 189 -10.53 -4.10 12.40
CA GLU A 189 -10.69 -2.65 12.41
C GLU A 189 -9.31 -2.00 12.25
N ILE A 190 -9.20 -1.00 11.36
CA ILE A 190 -7.97 -0.25 11.18
C ILE A 190 -8.11 1.17 11.74
N LEU A 191 -6.99 1.69 12.23
CA LEU A 191 -6.86 3.07 12.70
C LEU A 191 -7.09 4.03 11.52
N SER A 192 -7.81 5.12 11.77
CA SER A 192 -7.88 6.23 10.82
C SER A 192 -6.53 6.94 10.71
N SER A 193 -6.32 7.69 9.62
CA SER A 193 -5.13 8.52 9.41
C SER A 193 -4.88 9.47 10.60
N LEU A 194 -5.94 10.10 11.13
CA LEU A 194 -5.83 10.96 12.31
C LEU A 194 -5.46 10.18 13.58
N LYS A 195 -5.97 8.95 13.73
CA LYS A 195 -5.61 8.10 14.87
C LYS A 195 -4.15 7.64 14.79
N ALA A 196 -3.63 7.37 13.59
CA ALA A 196 -2.21 7.08 13.40
C ALA A 196 -1.32 8.26 13.81
N ILE A 197 -1.70 9.49 13.46
CA ILE A 197 -1.02 10.72 13.92
C ILE A 197 -1.08 10.84 15.46
N GLU A 198 -2.23 10.53 16.06
CA GLU A 198 -2.38 10.52 17.53
C GLU A 198 -1.42 9.54 18.20
N VAL A 199 -1.19 8.36 17.60
CA VAL A 199 -0.20 7.39 18.11
C VAL A 199 1.19 8.02 18.12
N LEU A 200 1.61 8.66 17.03
CA LEU A 200 2.91 9.33 16.96
C LEU A 200 3.06 10.45 18.00
N LEU A 201 1.98 11.20 18.24
CA LEU A 201 1.96 12.26 19.26
C LEU A 201 2.10 11.69 20.67
N ASN A 202 1.35 10.63 20.98
CA ASN A 202 1.37 9.97 22.28
C ASN A 202 2.74 9.33 22.57
N ASP A 203 3.38 8.80 21.54
CA ASP A 203 4.73 8.23 21.60
C ASP A 203 5.84 9.30 21.59
N GLN A 204 5.49 10.58 21.53
CA GLN A 204 6.41 11.73 21.52
C GLN A 204 7.37 11.73 20.33
N LEU A 205 6.96 11.09 19.22
CA LEU A 205 7.69 11.07 17.96
C LEU A 205 7.40 12.31 17.11
N ILE A 206 6.27 12.97 17.37
CA ILE A 206 5.96 14.31 16.87
C ILE A 206 5.72 15.26 18.04
N GLY A 207 6.12 16.51 17.86
CA GLY A 207 6.17 17.52 18.91
C GLY A 207 5.69 18.89 18.45
N MET A 208 5.98 19.92 19.25
CA MET A 208 5.47 21.26 19.01
C MET A 208 6.07 21.88 17.74
N ASN A 209 5.20 22.47 16.91
CA ASN A 209 5.53 23.14 15.64
C ASN A 209 5.97 22.22 14.49
N ASP A 210 5.85 20.91 14.65
CA ASP A 210 6.12 19.96 13.57
C ASP A 210 5.08 20.11 12.46
N THR A 211 5.51 19.81 11.22
CA THR A 211 4.63 19.83 10.05
C THR A 211 4.51 18.44 9.44
N ILE A 212 3.29 17.93 9.39
CA ILE A 212 2.96 16.68 8.71
C ILE A 212 2.82 16.99 7.22
N THR A 213 3.75 16.49 6.43
CA THR A 213 3.92 16.79 5.00
C THR A 213 3.41 15.69 4.09
N ASN A 214 3.18 14.48 4.61
CA ASN A 214 2.56 13.38 3.86
C ASN A 214 1.88 12.39 4.81
N VAL A 215 0.71 11.87 4.42
CA VAL A 215 0.01 10.76 5.08
C VAL A 215 -0.54 9.82 4.01
N GLU A 216 0.00 8.61 3.92
CA GLU A 216 -0.38 7.61 2.92
C GLU A 216 -0.66 6.26 3.57
N PHE A 217 -1.64 5.54 3.04
CA PHE A 217 -1.88 4.14 3.40
C PHE A 217 -1.17 3.22 2.42
N GLY A 218 -0.54 2.17 2.93
CA GLY A 218 0.11 1.16 2.10
C GLY A 218 0.35 -0.14 2.83
N TYR A 219 0.85 -1.12 2.10
CA TYR A 219 1.22 -2.43 2.62
C TYR A 219 2.73 -2.52 2.73
N TYR A 220 3.25 -3.01 3.86
CA TYR A 220 4.68 -3.11 4.09
C TYR A 220 5.05 -4.49 4.59
N SER A 221 6.16 -5.02 4.09
CA SER A 221 6.75 -6.24 4.60
C SER A 221 8.02 -5.97 5.41
N PHE A 222 8.10 -6.56 6.59
CA PHE A 222 9.24 -6.43 7.51
C PHE A 222 9.93 -7.76 7.80
N PHE A 223 9.42 -8.85 7.23
CA PHE A 223 9.92 -10.19 7.48
C PHE A 223 10.53 -10.76 6.21
N SER A 224 11.65 -11.47 6.37
CA SER A 224 12.24 -12.22 5.27
C SER A 224 11.21 -13.16 4.64
N PRO A 225 11.18 -13.25 3.30
CA PRO A 225 10.24 -14.11 2.60
C PRO A 225 10.44 -15.58 3.00
N GLN A 226 9.35 -16.35 3.01
CA GLN A 226 9.38 -17.80 3.20
C GLN A 226 9.22 -18.47 1.83
N GLY A 227 10.36 -18.83 1.22
CA GLY A 227 10.37 -19.23 -0.19
C GLY A 227 10.07 -18.01 -1.07
N ASN A 228 9.07 -18.12 -1.95
CA ASN A 228 8.62 -17.02 -2.80
C ASN A 228 7.41 -16.26 -2.22
N VAL A 229 7.07 -16.48 -0.94
CA VAL A 229 5.90 -15.87 -0.30
C VAL A 229 6.34 -14.85 0.72
N GLN A 230 5.69 -13.69 0.67
CA GLN A 230 5.91 -12.57 1.58
C GLN A 230 4.58 -12.07 2.15
N VAL A 231 4.59 -11.69 3.42
CA VAL A 231 3.41 -11.13 4.11
C VAL A 231 3.60 -9.63 4.27
N PHE A 232 2.56 -8.87 3.95
CA PHE A 232 2.53 -7.43 4.07
C PHE A 232 1.44 -7.00 5.04
N ALA A 233 1.81 -6.09 5.93
CA ALA A 233 0.92 -5.50 6.90
C ALA A 233 0.42 -4.13 6.44
N PRO A 234 -0.86 -3.81 6.65
CA PRO A 234 -1.38 -2.48 6.38
C PRO A 234 -0.75 -1.47 7.36
N MET A 235 -0.23 -0.38 6.82
CA MET A 235 0.50 0.66 7.57
C MET A 235 0.11 2.05 7.05
N TRP A 236 0.20 3.01 7.96
CA TRP A 236 0.20 4.43 7.66
C TRP A 236 1.63 4.94 7.56
N ARG A 237 2.01 5.47 6.40
CA ARG A 237 3.24 6.23 6.20
C ARG A 237 2.96 7.69 6.51
N VAL A 238 3.58 8.22 7.55
CA VAL A 238 3.45 9.61 7.97
C VAL A 238 4.81 10.28 7.85
N SER A 239 4.90 11.28 6.99
CA SER A 239 6.10 12.11 6.86
C SER A 239 5.93 13.38 7.67
N VAL A 240 6.90 13.66 8.54
CA VAL A 240 6.90 14.78 9.47
C VAL A 240 8.23 15.49 9.30
N ASP A 241 8.18 16.72 8.80
CA ASP A 241 9.36 17.45 8.35
C ASP A 241 10.27 16.60 7.43
N ASN A 242 11.39 16.07 7.97
CA ASN A 242 12.34 15.22 7.24
C ASN A 242 12.35 13.76 7.71
N GLU A 243 11.50 13.38 8.66
CA GLU A 243 11.42 12.03 9.20
C GLU A 243 10.18 11.31 8.64
N THR A 244 10.29 9.99 8.43
CA THR A 244 9.16 9.17 8.01
C THR A 244 8.89 8.08 9.05
N PHE A 245 7.64 7.98 9.47
CA PHE A 245 7.17 6.98 10.42
C PHE A 245 6.16 6.05 9.74
N LEU A 246 6.23 4.77 10.07
CA LEU A 246 5.25 3.75 9.72
C LEU A 246 4.48 3.39 10.98
N VAL A 247 3.15 3.52 10.93
CA VAL A 247 2.25 3.12 12.00
C VAL A 247 1.41 1.94 11.53
N ASN A 248 1.49 0.81 12.22
CA ASN A 248 0.67 -0.36 11.93
C ASN A 248 -0.81 0.00 12.04
N ALA A 249 -1.53 -0.14 10.93
CA ALA A 249 -2.92 0.29 10.85
C ALA A 249 -3.85 -0.56 11.72
N ILE A 250 -3.44 -1.74 12.18
CA ILE A 250 -4.27 -2.60 13.05
C ILE A 250 -3.82 -2.54 14.51
N GLU A 251 -2.51 -2.57 14.76
CA GLU A 251 -1.95 -2.73 16.09
C GLU A 251 -1.43 -1.42 16.69
N GLY A 252 -1.23 -0.38 15.88
CA GLY A 252 -0.69 0.90 16.31
C GLY A 252 0.80 0.87 16.67
N ALA A 253 1.51 -0.22 16.39
CA ALA A 253 2.96 -0.27 16.55
C ALA A 253 3.64 0.70 15.58
N VAL A 254 4.67 1.42 16.05
CA VAL A 254 5.39 2.42 15.27
C VAL A 254 6.80 1.94 14.91
N GLN A 255 7.22 2.25 13.68
CA GLN A 255 8.58 2.07 13.20
C GLN A 255 9.03 3.34 12.49
N GLN A 256 10.26 3.79 12.74
CA GLN A 256 10.88 4.90 12.00
C GLN A 256 11.61 4.34 10.77
N LEU A 257 11.39 4.93 9.60
CA LEU A 257 12.21 4.71 8.41
C LEU A 257 13.41 5.65 8.49
N SER A 258 14.62 5.08 8.45
CA SER A 258 15.89 5.79 8.51
C SER A 258 16.37 6.26 7.15
#